data_AF-A0A381RLW0-F1
#
_entry.id   AF-A0A381RLW0-F1
#
_cell.length_a   1.000
_cell.length_b   1.000
_cell.length_c   1.000
_cell.angle_alpha   90.00
_cell.angle_beta   90.00
_cell.angle_gamma   90.00
#
_symmetry.space_group_name_H-M   'P 1'
#
loop_
_entity.id
_entity.type
_entity.pdbx_description
1 polymer ?
#
loop_
_entity_poly.entity_id
_entity_poly.type
_entity_poly.pdbx_seq_one_letter_code
_entity_poly.pdbx_strand_id
1 'polypeptide(L)'
;MNSFDSIEKSLEERLDPKRRTIGESQLREHDQKKQQFPASKIFRIEFSESVSEEIKSFLNERLPDILDFPEKFGMNIQSAGHLLRFVDKTAYEAEVGTPLPKNVSLPASRIKYISTSRTFKVMIIIPERLDTAEAIINITRNLFSKLYGNIFLNEKILPLEFYRQNLKGEQQISAAVPEILDLASELNLPSESLDKHCESIAESYRLSMEKQGTEIRRQLTGEWRDKWQEQALTTEEQHTIDSMFAEFKESMRTNPKQIVNSMIERVKKLNTQLHYILPHEMADYENFEKKHITHYMRSVLNKLEEISSLAGFIEELHSELNNLPEDTDLTGISTHIRSRMQQLRREKKVIQFYVPEMPRDEELESIRQKFPLVLIKMIPKRTPLKDWSKTVKRMEKHYSESIYSKLYSALHCLSVLTSEEHKSKEESIKTSDAEQRLKKLLSVIKYRTTEIKATQSVLGVFLEISEQSVPGPEADAVEQRQLFPLDEFKTAWSYFIASVLTLIYYQESVKSAGLPQGFNADNYTKSILGYVDKQCSRGINHFHIVKLLWLIYDEKQNSGALTFLLFCLQNPQEILRFLLHQVMRPQSGESSLERRLEKLPHYGKAWITAYQNRLDEAAD
;
A
#
# COMPACT_ATOMS: atom_id res chain seq x y z
N MET A 1 -39.33 -2.28 -17.11
CA MET A 1 -39.74 -1.15 -17.96
C MET A 1 -40.56 -0.20 -17.11
N ASN A 2 -40.01 0.96 -16.77
CA ASN A 2 -40.71 2.15 -16.30
C ASN A 2 -39.96 3.35 -16.90
N SER A 3 -40.72 4.35 -17.37
CA SER A 3 -40.33 5.33 -18.36
C SER A 3 -39.21 6.29 -17.91
N PHE A 4 -38.21 6.47 -18.78
CA PHE A 4 -37.34 7.64 -18.77
C PHE A 4 -38.00 8.76 -19.58
N ASP A 5 -39.10 9.29 -19.06
CA ASP A 5 -39.63 10.59 -19.50
C ASP A 5 -38.73 11.70 -18.95
N SER A 6 -37.73 12.14 -19.73
CA SER A 6 -37.11 13.48 -19.57
C SER A 6 -36.32 13.95 -20.80
N ILE A 7 -36.81 13.64 -22.00
CA ILE A 7 -36.19 14.14 -23.24
C ILE A 7 -36.50 15.63 -23.48
N GLU A 8 -37.46 16.22 -22.77
CA GLU A 8 -37.86 17.63 -22.93
C GLU A 8 -37.19 18.64 -21.96
N LYS A 9 -35.98 18.35 -21.45
CA LYS A 9 -35.24 19.34 -20.63
C LYS A 9 -34.08 19.94 -21.40
N SER A 10 -34.01 21.27 -21.44
CA SER A 10 -33.00 22.04 -22.17
C SER A 10 -31.58 21.70 -21.70
N LEU A 11 -30.59 21.92 -22.58
CA LEU A 11 -29.18 21.61 -22.33
C LEU A 11 -28.64 22.30 -21.06
N GLU A 12 -29.22 23.46 -20.70
CA GLU A 12 -28.86 24.26 -19.53
C GLU A 12 -29.34 23.62 -18.22
N GLU A 13 -30.51 22.95 -18.20
CA GLU A 13 -30.94 22.17 -17.03
C GLU A 13 -30.11 20.90 -16.83
N ARG A 14 -29.49 20.37 -17.90
CA ARG A 14 -28.61 19.19 -17.86
C ARG A 14 -27.17 19.52 -17.45
N LEU A 15 -26.83 20.80 -17.36
CA LEU A 15 -25.50 21.34 -17.06
C LEU A 15 -25.43 22.14 -15.75
N ASP A 16 -26.51 22.16 -14.94
CA ASP A 16 -26.50 22.78 -13.61
C ASP A 16 -25.47 22.07 -12.69
N PRO A 17 -24.40 22.76 -12.23
CA PRO A 17 -23.39 22.21 -11.33
C PRO A 17 -23.95 21.72 -9.99
N LYS A 18 -25.17 22.15 -9.62
CA LYS A 18 -25.86 21.69 -8.40
C LYS A 18 -26.46 20.29 -8.52
N ARG A 19 -26.53 19.72 -9.73
CA ARG A 19 -27.14 18.39 -9.99
C ARG A 19 -26.18 17.33 -10.51
N ARG A 20 -24.90 17.66 -10.75
CA ARG A 20 -23.86 16.69 -11.13
C ARG A 20 -22.86 16.47 -10.01
N THR A 21 -23.23 15.59 -9.09
CA THR A 21 -22.27 14.86 -8.27
C THR A 21 -22.43 13.39 -8.61
N ILE A 22 -21.67 12.90 -9.60
CA ILE A 22 -21.12 11.55 -9.42
C ILE A 22 -20.12 11.72 -8.28
N GLY A 23 -20.64 11.62 -7.06
CA GLY A 23 -19.85 11.76 -5.85
C GLY A 23 -18.85 10.60 -5.74
N GLU A 24 -17.82 10.81 -4.94
CA GLU A 24 -16.90 9.74 -4.52
C GLU A 24 -17.65 8.50 -4.01
N SER A 25 -18.86 8.67 -3.47
CA SER A 25 -19.81 7.62 -3.11
C SER A 25 -20.27 6.74 -4.28
N GLN A 26 -20.55 7.32 -5.45
CA GLN A 26 -20.98 6.56 -6.64
C GLN A 26 -19.82 5.81 -7.31
N LEU A 27 -18.60 6.35 -7.22
CA LEU A 27 -17.37 5.64 -7.63
C LEU A 27 -17.01 4.52 -6.63
N ARG A 28 -17.17 4.76 -5.32
CA ARG A 28 -17.07 3.70 -4.30
C ARG A 28 -18.13 2.61 -4.50
N GLU A 29 -19.36 2.97 -4.85
CA GLU A 29 -20.41 1.99 -5.20
C GLU A 29 -20.08 1.22 -6.47
N HIS A 30 -19.47 1.85 -7.48
CA HIS A 30 -19.03 1.19 -8.71
C HIS A 30 -17.87 0.20 -8.45
N ASP A 31 -16.90 0.58 -7.62
CA ASP A 31 -15.82 -0.32 -7.18
C ASP A 31 -16.30 -1.42 -6.22
N GLN A 32 -17.33 -1.15 -5.42
CA GLN A 32 -18.04 -2.17 -4.63
C GLN A 32 -18.89 -3.12 -5.49
N LYS A 33 -19.33 -2.68 -6.68
CA LYS A 33 -20.12 -3.46 -7.65
C LYS A 33 -19.29 -4.38 -8.55
N LYS A 34 -17.94 -4.36 -8.47
CA LYS A 34 -17.13 -5.50 -8.95
C LYS A 34 -17.57 -6.72 -8.16
N GLN A 35 -18.26 -7.65 -8.82
CA GLN A 35 -18.92 -8.84 -8.23
C GLN A 35 -18.20 -9.32 -6.96
N GLN A 36 -18.69 -8.89 -5.79
CA GLN A 36 -18.23 -9.44 -4.52
C GLN A 36 -18.78 -10.86 -4.47
N PHE A 37 -17.88 -11.83 -4.60
CA PHE A 37 -18.24 -13.22 -4.38
C PHE A 37 -18.43 -13.42 -2.88
N PRO A 38 -19.49 -14.13 -2.45
CA PRO A 38 -19.63 -14.51 -1.05
C PRO A 38 -18.38 -15.23 -0.56
N ALA A 39 -17.99 -15.05 0.70
CA ALA A 39 -16.82 -15.70 1.28
C ALA A 39 -16.82 -17.22 1.04
N SER A 40 -17.99 -17.87 1.11
CA SER A 40 -18.20 -19.28 0.79
C SER A 40 -17.74 -19.70 -0.61
N LYS A 41 -17.71 -18.78 -1.59
CA LYS A 41 -17.22 -19.00 -2.96
C LYS A 41 -15.75 -18.65 -3.16
N ILE A 42 -15.13 -17.99 -2.19
CA ILE A 42 -13.72 -17.55 -2.21
C ILE A 42 -12.81 -18.64 -1.63
N PHE A 43 -13.29 -19.39 -0.63
CA PHE A 43 -12.54 -20.49 0.00
C PHE A 43 -12.66 -21.79 -0.80
N ARG A 44 -11.52 -22.45 -1.03
CA ARG A 44 -11.47 -23.85 -1.43
C ARG A 44 -11.64 -24.70 -0.17
N ILE A 45 -12.74 -25.43 -0.06
CA ILE A 45 -13.04 -26.29 1.09
C ILE A 45 -12.58 -27.72 0.79
N GLU A 46 -11.79 -28.31 1.68
CA GLU A 46 -11.30 -29.69 1.56
C GLU A 46 -11.49 -30.47 2.86
N PHE A 47 -11.85 -31.74 2.75
CA PHE A 47 -11.93 -32.67 3.88
C PHE A 47 -10.88 -33.76 3.71
N SER A 48 -10.22 -34.15 4.80
CA SER A 48 -9.39 -35.37 4.81
C SER A 48 -10.25 -36.59 4.48
N GLU A 49 -9.66 -37.58 3.83
CA GLU A 49 -10.31 -38.86 3.49
C GLU A 49 -10.85 -39.58 4.73
N SER A 50 -10.16 -39.41 5.86
CA SER A 50 -10.47 -40.02 7.14
C SER A 50 -11.65 -39.38 7.90
N VAL A 51 -12.14 -38.23 7.44
CA VAL A 51 -13.37 -37.61 7.99
C VAL A 51 -14.59 -38.38 7.48
N SER A 52 -15.53 -38.72 8.37
CA SER A 52 -16.75 -39.45 8.00
C SER A 52 -17.65 -38.63 7.06
N GLU A 53 -18.35 -39.32 6.15
CA GLU A 53 -19.29 -38.68 5.22
C GLU A 53 -20.44 -37.96 5.93
N GLU A 54 -20.86 -38.45 7.10
CA GLU A 54 -21.87 -37.80 7.94
C GLU A 54 -21.40 -36.41 8.38
N ILE A 55 -20.15 -36.29 8.85
CA ILE A 55 -19.57 -34.99 9.25
C ILE A 55 -19.36 -34.08 8.05
N LYS A 56 -18.92 -34.62 6.90
CA LYS A 56 -18.77 -33.84 5.66
C LYS A 56 -20.10 -33.25 5.21
N SER A 57 -21.16 -34.06 5.17
CA SER A 57 -22.50 -33.61 4.80
C SER A 57 -23.02 -32.54 5.76
N PHE A 58 -22.89 -32.77 7.07
CA PHE A 58 -23.31 -31.82 8.09
C PHE A 58 -22.60 -30.45 7.98
N LEU A 59 -21.28 -30.47 7.76
CA LEU A 59 -20.51 -29.23 7.61
C LEU A 59 -20.79 -28.53 6.29
N ASN A 60 -20.91 -29.26 5.17
CA ASN A 60 -21.23 -28.66 3.87
C ASN A 60 -22.58 -27.93 3.86
N GLU A 61 -23.57 -28.41 4.62
CA GLU A 61 -24.86 -27.74 4.75
C GLU A 61 -24.74 -26.40 5.50
N ARG A 62 -23.90 -26.32 6.54
CA ARG A 62 -23.83 -25.15 7.44
C ARG A 62 -22.72 -24.15 7.12
N LEU A 63 -21.66 -24.59 6.43
CA LEU A 63 -20.50 -23.74 6.16
C LEU A 63 -20.83 -22.49 5.34
N PRO A 64 -21.66 -22.54 4.27
CA PRO A 64 -22.00 -21.34 3.52
C PRO A 64 -22.58 -20.24 4.41
N ASP A 65 -23.55 -20.57 5.26
CA ASP A 65 -24.18 -19.62 6.18
C ASP A 65 -23.19 -19.03 7.19
N ILE A 66 -22.29 -19.86 7.73
CA ILE A 66 -21.25 -19.39 8.67
C ILE A 66 -20.25 -18.46 7.96
N LEU A 67 -19.82 -18.82 6.75
CA LEU A 67 -18.81 -18.09 6.00
C LEU A 67 -19.35 -16.74 5.51
N ASP A 68 -20.61 -16.69 5.06
CA ASP A 68 -21.17 -15.47 4.48
C ASP A 68 -21.76 -14.53 5.55
N PHE A 69 -21.98 -15.02 6.79
CA PHE A 69 -22.61 -14.24 7.86
C PHE A 69 -21.94 -12.88 8.17
N PRO A 70 -20.59 -12.75 8.23
CA PRO A 70 -19.97 -11.48 8.61
C PRO A 70 -20.03 -10.38 7.54
N GLU A 71 -20.46 -10.69 6.31
CA GLU A 71 -20.57 -9.72 5.21
C GLU A 71 -21.55 -8.58 5.53
N LYS A 72 -22.62 -8.88 6.28
CA LYS A 72 -23.60 -7.86 6.71
C LYS A 72 -23.01 -6.79 7.65
N PHE A 73 -21.84 -7.05 8.23
CA PHE A 73 -21.08 -6.07 9.03
C PHE A 73 -20.00 -5.36 8.20
N GLY A 74 -19.95 -5.59 6.88
CA GLY A 74 -18.91 -5.07 5.99
C GLY A 74 -17.59 -5.84 6.07
N MET A 75 -17.58 -7.04 6.64
CA MET A 75 -16.37 -7.86 6.77
C MET A 75 -16.21 -8.78 5.55
N ASN A 76 -15.62 -8.25 4.48
CA ASN A 76 -15.44 -8.99 3.22
C ASN A 76 -13.97 -9.35 3.00
N ILE A 77 -13.69 -10.64 2.82
CA ILE A 77 -12.37 -11.18 2.45
C ILE A 77 -12.24 -11.09 0.93
N GLN A 78 -11.11 -10.63 0.41
CA GLN A 78 -10.97 -10.32 -1.02
C GLN A 78 -10.14 -11.32 -1.80
N SER A 79 -9.14 -11.96 -1.20
CA SER A 79 -8.24 -12.83 -1.94
C SER A 79 -8.87 -14.19 -2.19
N ALA A 80 -9.05 -14.56 -3.46
CA ALA A 80 -9.47 -15.90 -3.86
C ALA A 80 -8.37 -16.94 -3.62
N GLY A 81 -8.77 -18.20 -3.37
CA GLY A 81 -7.84 -19.34 -3.32
C GLY A 81 -7.27 -19.66 -1.94
N HIS A 82 -7.83 -19.11 -0.86
CA HIS A 82 -7.57 -19.62 0.48
C HIS A 82 -8.09 -21.05 0.65
N LEU A 83 -7.34 -21.88 1.37
CA LEU A 83 -7.69 -23.27 1.63
C LEU A 83 -8.27 -23.41 3.03
N LEU A 84 -9.52 -23.86 3.13
CA LEU A 84 -10.15 -24.27 4.38
C LEU A 84 -10.19 -25.80 4.44
N ARG A 85 -9.34 -26.39 5.28
CA ARG A 85 -9.15 -27.83 5.36
C ARG A 85 -9.66 -28.40 6.69
N PHE A 86 -10.52 -29.41 6.63
CA PHE A 86 -11.02 -30.14 7.79
C PHE A 86 -10.30 -31.48 7.91
N VAL A 87 -9.72 -31.72 9.09
CA VAL A 87 -8.90 -32.91 9.36
C VAL A 87 -9.27 -33.51 10.70
N ASP A 88 -9.17 -34.83 10.85
CA ASP A 88 -9.15 -35.43 12.18
C ASP A 88 -7.74 -35.33 12.79
N LYS A 89 -7.60 -35.82 14.02
CA LYS A 89 -6.33 -35.78 14.74
C LYS A 89 -5.22 -36.54 14.02
N THR A 90 -5.50 -37.74 13.52
CA THR A 90 -4.51 -38.59 12.83
C THR A 90 -4.00 -37.96 11.54
N ALA A 91 -4.90 -37.44 10.71
CA ALA A 91 -4.56 -36.74 9.47
C ALA A 91 -3.81 -35.43 9.74
N TYR A 92 -4.18 -34.69 10.79
CA TYR A 92 -3.44 -33.51 11.21
C TYR A 92 -1.99 -33.85 11.58
N GLU A 93 -1.79 -34.87 12.42
CA GLU A 93 -0.46 -35.26 12.88
C GLU A 93 0.41 -35.79 11.73
N ALA A 94 -0.19 -36.49 10.77
CA ALA A 94 0.47 -36.94 9.55
C ALA A 94 0.85 -35.78 8.61
N GLU A 95 -0.04 -34.79 8.39
CA GLU A 95 0.23 -33.65 7.50
C GLU A 95 1.25 -32.66 8.07
N VAL A 96 1.27 -32.49 9.39
CA VAL A 96 2.09 -31.47 10.06
C VAL A 96 3.40 -32.04 10.59
N GLY A 97 3.47 -33.36 10.82
CA GLY A 97 4.65 -34.04 11.33
C GLY A 97 4.91 -33.82 12.83
N THR A 98 3.95 -33.24 13.56
CA THR A 98 4.05 -33.01 15.01
C THR A 98 2.78 -33.47 15.73
N PRO A 99 2.88 -34.21 16.85
CA PRO A 99 1.72 -34.65 17.61
C PRO A 99 0.97 -33.46 18.22
N LEU A 100 -0.36 -33.56 18.28
CA LEU A 100 -1.19 -32.54 18.92
C LEU A 100 -0.95 -32.58 20.45
N PRO A 101 -0.67 -31.45 21.12
CA PRO A 101 -0.45 -31.43 22.56
C PRO A 101 -1.65 -32.01 23.33
N LYS A 102 -1.38 -32.84 24.35
CA LYS A 102 -2.43 -33.58 25.10
C LYS A 102 -3.45 -32.68 25.82
N ASN A 103 -3.12 -31.41 26.02
CA ASN A 103 -3.94 -30.41 26.70
C ASN A 103 -4.85 -29.60 25.75
N VAL A 104 -4.81 -29.85 24.44
CA VAL A 104 -5.66 -29.16 23.46
C VAL A 104 -6.99 -29.90 23.32
N SER A 105 -8.09 -29.22 23.63
CA SER A 105 -9.43 -29.72 23.37
C SER A 105 -9.79 -29.59 21.89
N LEU A 106 -10.50 -30.57 21.36
CA LEU A 106 -11.08 -30.53 20.02
C LEU A 106 -12.51 -29.99 20.09
N PRO A 107 -12.96 -29.21 19.09
CA PRO A 107 -12.27 -28.87 17.85
C PRO A 107 -11.23 -27.76 18.02
N ALA A 108 -10.09 -27.92 17.35
CA ALA A 108 -8.96 -26.98 17.37
C ALA A 108 -8.71 -26.36 15.99
N SER A 109 -7.88 -25.32 15.90
CA SER A 109 -7.59 -24.68 14.62
C SER A 109 -6.16 -24.18 14.50
N ARG A 110 -5.63 -24.24 13.28
CA ARG A 110 -4.31 -23.72 12.90
C ARG A 110 -4.42 -22.92 11.61
N ILE A 111 -3.62 -21.87 11.48
CA ILE A 111 -3.51 -21.09 10.25
C ILE A 111 -2.04 -21.05 9.83
N LYS A 112 -1.79 -21.16 8.53
CA LYS A 112 -0.46 -21.01 7.91
C LYS A 112 -0.57 -20.07 6.73
N TYR A 113 0.29 -19.07 6.66
CA TYR A 113 0.44 -18.22 5.49
C TYR A 113 1.38 -18.88 4.48
N ILE A 114 1.00 -18.88 3.21
CA ILE A 114 1.79 -19.41 2.09
C ILE A 114 2.28 -18.21 1.29
N SER A 115 3.57 -17.89 1.41
CA SER A 115 4.18 -16.69 0.82
C SER A 115 4.16 -16.70 -0.71
N THR A 116 4.31 -17.86 -1.35
CA THR A 116 4.38 -18.02 -2.81
C THR A 116 3.06 -17.67 -3.50
N SER A 117 1.94 -18.09 -2.94
CA SER A 117 0.60 -17.80 -3.48
C SER A 117 -0.09 -16.61 -2.81
N ARG A 118 0.51 -16.04 -1.76
CA ARG A 118 -0.10 -15.02 -0.89
C ARG A 118 -1.47 -15.44 -0.34
N THR A 119 -1.65 -16.74 -0.07
CA THR A 119 -2.90 -17.30 0.47
C THR A 119 -2.70 -17.94 1.84
N PHE A 120 -3.81 -18.13 2.57
CA PHE A 120 -3.81 -18.82 3.86
C PHE A 120 -4.33 -20.25 3.72
N LYS A 121 -3.68 -21.20 4.40
CA LYS A 121 -4.20 -22.53 4.72
C LYS A 121 -4.73 -22.53 6.15
N VAL A 122 -6.04 -22.61 6.30
CA VAL A 122 -6.74 -22.76 7.58
C VAL A 122 -7.05 -24.23 7.77
N MET A 123 -6.58 -24.82 8.86
CA MET A 123 -6.88 -26.21 9.24
C MET A 123 -7.78 -26.21 10.47
N ILE A 124 -8.94 -26.86 10.37
CA ILE A 124 -9.83 -27.13 11.49
C ILE A 124 -9.70 -28.60 11.85
N ILE A 125 -9.24 -28.86 13.07
CA ILE A 125 -9.07 -30.21 13.60
C ILE A 125 -10.37 -30.58 14.32
N ILE A 126 -11.11 -31.53 13.76
CA ILE A 126 -12.42 -31.95 14.26
C ILE A 126 -12.30 -33.21 15.13
N PRO A 127 -13.18 -33.37 16.13
CA PRO A 127 -13.31 -34.63 16.87
C PRO A 127 -13.90 -35.74 15.99
N GLU A 128 -13.75 -37.00 16.42
CA GLU A 128 -14.30 -38.17 15.71
C GLU A 128 -15.82 -38.14 15.55
N ARG A 129 -16.53 -37.44 16.46
CA ARG A 129 -17.98 -37.27 16.43
C ARG A 129 -18.39 -35.85 16.83
N LEU A 130 -19.45 -35.34 16.20
CA LEU A 130 -20.01 -34.00 16.45
C LEU A 130 -21.31 -34.09 17.25
N ASP A 131 -21.25 -34.78 18.40
CA ASP A 131 -22.45 -35.15 19.17
C ASP A 131 -22.92 -34.04 20.13
N THR A 132 -22.15 -32.96 20.27
CA THR A 132 -22.44 -31.88 21.23
C THR A 132 -22.58 -30.53 20.55
N ALA A 133 -23.54 -29.73 21.04
CA ALA A 133 -23.70 -28.33 20.65
C ALA A 133 -22.40 -27.53 20.84
N GLU A 134 -21.66 -27.81 21.92
CA GLU A 134 -20.38 -27.17 22.23
C GLU A 134 -19.33 -27.39 21.13
N ALA A 135 -19.23 -28.61 20.58
CA ALA A 135 -18.32 -28.89 19.48
C ALA A 135 -18.67 -28.03 18.25
N ILE A 136 -19.95 -27.95 17.89
CA ILE A 136 -20.42 -27.16 16.73
C ILE A 136 -20.14 -25.66 16.95
N ILE A 137 -20.45 -25.12 18.13
CA ILE A 137 -20.18 -23.73 18.51
C ILE A 137 -18.68 -23.43 18.43
N ASN A 138 -17.83 -24.36 18.89
CA ASN A 138 -16.39 -24.20 18.85
C ASN A 138 -15.82 -24.26 17.42
N ILE A 139 -16.41 -25.04 16.50
CA ILE A 139 -16.07 -24.98 15.06
C ILE A 139 -16.38 -23.58 14.51
N THR A 140 -17.59 -23.07 14.73
CA THR A 140 -18.00 -21.73 14.30
C THR A 140 -17.06 -20.65 14.84
N ARG A 141 -16.74 -20.71 16.14
CA ARG A 141 -15.81 -19.78 16.79
C ARG A 141 -14.40 -19.87 16.20
N ASN A 142 -13.90 -21.07 15.93
CA ASN A 142 -12.59 -21.28 15.31
C ASN A 142 -12.55 -20.68 13.89
N LEU A 143 -13.60 -20.88 13.10
CA LEU A 143 -13.73 -20.27 11.78
C LEU A 143 -13.70 -18.75 11.88
N PHE A 144 -14.56 -18.14 12.71
CA PHE A 144 -14.54 -16.68 12.87
C PHE A 144 -13.20 -16.14 13.38
N SER A 145 -12.53 -16.86 14.28
CA SER A 145 -11.20 -16.48 14.77
C SER A 145 -10.14 -16.47 13.68
N LYS A 146 -10.12 -17.46 12.78
CA LYS A 146 -9.09 -17.54 11.73
C LYS A 146 -9.43 -16.66 10.54
N LEU A 147 -10.68 -16.67 10.09
CA LEU A 147 -11.09 -15.93 8.90
C LEU A 147 -11.19 -14.43 9.18
N TYR A 148 -11.86 -14.03 10.25
CA TYR A 148 -12.12 -12.61 10.53
C TYR A 148 -11.21 -12.02 11.59
N GLY A 149 -10.71 -12.87 12.49
CA GLY A 149 -9.66 -12.48 13.44
C GLY A 149 -8.27 -12.34 12.80
N ASN A 150 -7.99 -13.12 11.74
CA ASN A 150 -6.66 -13.14 11.13
C ASN A 150 -6.65 -12.72 9.67
N ILE A 151 -7.35 -13.43 8.76
CA ILE A 151 -7.28 -13.15 7.32
C ILE A 151 -7.83 -11.75 7.02
N PHE A 152 -9.07 -11.46 7.39
CA PHE A 152 -9.67 -10.13 7.21
C PHE A 152 -8.80 -9.01 7.80
N LEU A 153 -8.28 -9.21 9.01
CA LEU A 153 -7.44 -8.21 9.66
C LEU A 153 -6.16 -7.93 8.83
N ASN A 154 -5.48 -8.98 8.36
CA ASN A 154 -4.28 -8.87 7.53
C ASN A 154 -4.55 -8.29 6.13
N GLU A 155 -5.73 -8.55 5.54
CA GLU A 155 -6.07 -8.06 4.20
C GLU A 155 -6.62 -6.64 4.20
N LYS A 156 -7.38 -6.25 5.22
CA LYS A 156 -8.18 -5.03 5.20
C LYS A 156 -7.73 -3.95 6.17
N ILE A 157 -7.21 -4.34 7.33
CA ILE A 157 -6.89 -3.40 8.41
C ILE A 157 -5.39 -3.12 8.45
N LEU A 158 -4.57 -4.16 8.57
CA LEU A 158 -3.12 -4.00 8.72
C LEU A 158 -2.39 -3.36 7.53
N PRO A 159 -2.90 -3.42 6.28
CA PRO A 159 -2.30 -2.69 5.18
C PRO A 159 -2.50 -1.17 5.26
N LEU A 160 -3.29 -0.63 6.19
CA LEU A 160 -3.41 0.82 6.36
C LEU A 160 -2.12 1.42 6.94
N GLU A 161 -1.75 2.63 6.49
CA GLU A 161 -0.49 3.30 6.84
C GLU A 161 -0.26 3.37 8.36
N PHE A 162 -1.32 3.62 9.12
CA PHE A 162 -1.28 3.68 10.58
C PHE A 162 -0.72 2.42 11.24
N TYR A 163 -1.02 1.23 10.71
CA TYR A 163 -0.59 -0.05 11.29
C TYR A 163 0.75 -0.55 10.71
N ARG A 164 1.11 -0.12 9.50
CA ARG A 164 2.41 -0.45 8.87
C ARG A 164 3.61 0.05 9.66
N GLN A 165 3.43 1.09 10.47
CA GLN A 165 4.50 1.66 11.30
C GLN A 165 5.06 0.66 12.35
N ASN A 166 4.35 -0.45 12.67
CA ASN A 166 4.85 -1.49 13.59
C ASN A 166 5.43 -2.73 12.90
N LEU A 167 5.21 -2.89 11.58
CA LEU A 167 5.79 -4.00 10.82
C LEU A 167 7.31 -3.82 10.60
N LYS A 168 7.86 -2.69 11.05
CA LYS A 168 9.25 -2.27 10.93
C LYS A 168 10.25 -3.16 11.71
N GLY A 169 9.78 -4.14 12.49
CA GLY A 169 10.63 -5.07 13.24
C GLY A 169 10.74 -6.50 12.68
N GLU A 170 9.82 -6.97 11.84
CA GLU A 170 9.79 -8.38 11.37
C GLU A 170 9.67 -8.57 9.86
N GLN A 171 9.57 -7.51 9.06
CA GLN A 171 9.69 -7.68 7.61
C GLN A 171 11.17 -7.87 7.26
N GLN A 172 11.56 -9.11 6.92
CA GLN A 172 12.77 -9.31 6.13
C GLN A 172 12.66 -8.43 4.89
N ILE A 173 13.46 -7.37 4.84
CA ILE A 173 13.56 -6.53 3.66
C ILE A 173 14.03 -7.46 2.54
N SER A 174 13.18 -7.61 1.54
CA SER A 174 13.43 -8.37 0.32
C SER A 174 13.34 -7.40 -0.84
N ALA A 175 14.44 -7.26 -1.57
CA ALA A 175 14.45 -6.59 -2.86
C ALA A 175 14.46 -7.64 -3.95
N ALA A 176 13.80 -7.37 -5.08
CA ALA A 176 13.89 -8.23 -6.25
C ALA A 176 15.29 -8.12 -6.88
N VAL A 177 15.73 -9.15 -7.62
CA VAL A 177 17.03 -9.15 -8.30
C VAL A 177 17.28 -7.87 -9.13
N PRO A 178 16.33 -7.36 -9.95
CA PRO A 178 16.55 -6.10 -10.67
C PRO A 178 16.85 -4.90 -9.77
N GLU A 179 16.21 -4.83 -8.60
CA GLU A 179 16.38 -3.74 -7.64
C GLU A 179 17.75 -3.83 -6.95
N ILE A 180 18.22 -5.04 -6.65
CA ILE A 180 19.57 -5.29 -6.12
C ILE A 180 20.64 -4.88 -7.16
N LEU A 181 20.41 -5.21 -8.44
CA LEU A 181 21.31 -4.81 -9.52
C LEU A 181 21.28 -3.30 -9.77
N ASP A 182 20.13 -2.64 -9.66
CA ASP A 182 20.01 -1.18 -9.70
C ASP A 182 20.81 -0.55 -8.55
N LEU A 183 20.72 -1.08 -7.32
CA LEU A 183 21.50 -0.61 -6.18
C LEU A 183 23.01 -0.69 -6.42
N ALA A 184 23.47 -1.83 -6.92
CA ALA A 184 24.89 -2.06 -7.19
C ALA A 184 25.42 -1.11 -8.28
N SER A 185 24.66 -0.92 -9.36
CA SER A 185 25.05 -0.09 -10.50
C SER A 185 24.97 1.42 -10.21
N GLU A 186 23.95 1.87 -9.47
CA GLU A 186 23.69 3.30 -9.27
C GLU A 186 24.48 3.90 -8.11
N LEU A 187 24.77 3.12 -7.07
CA LEU A 187 25.44 3.62 -5.86
C LEU A 187 26.93 3.29 -5.79
N ASN A 188 27.43 2.42 -6.67
CA ASN A 188 28.83 1.97 -6.69
C ASN A 188 29.34 1.59 -5.28
N LEU A 189 28.49 0.97 -4.47
CA LEU A 189 28.86 0.61 -3.11
C LEU A 189 29.90 -0.51 -3.12
N PRO A 190 30.90 -0.47 -2.20
CA PRO A 190 31.85 -1.56 -2.08
C PRO A 190 31.11 -2.81 -1.63
N SER A 191 31.26 -3.89 -2.39
CA SER A 191 30.70 -5.21 -2.09
C SER A 191 31.79 -6.25 -2.32
N GLU A 192 32.20 -6.93 -1.25
CA GLU A 192 33.25 -7.93 -1.32
C GLU A 192 32.85 -9.11 -2.21
N SER A 193 31.57 -9.49 -2.16
CA SER A 193 31.03 -10.57 -3.00
C SER A 193 31.06 -10.20 -4.48
N LEU A 194 30.63 -8.97 -4.83
CA LEU A 194 30.71 -8.49 -6.21
C LEU A 194 32.16 -8.35 -6.68
N ASP A 195 33.05 -7.87 -5.81
CA ASP A 195 34.46 -7.64 -6.14
C ASP A 195 35.21 -8.93 -6.41
N LYS A 196 35.03 -9.95 -5.57
CA LYS A 196 35.60 -11.28 -5.80
C LYS A 196 35.11 -11.90 -7.10
N HIS A 197 33.83 -11.74 -7.41
CA HIS A 197 33.27 -12.26 -8.67
C HIS A 197 33.81 -11.50 -9.89
N CYS A 198 33.93 -10.17 -9.80
CA CYS A 198 34.54 -9.35 -10.85
C CYS A 198 36.03 -9.67 -11.05
N GLU A 199 36.77 -9.93 -9.96
CA GLU A 199 38.18 -10.36 -10.01
C GLU A 199 38.32 -11.70 -10.74
N SER A 200 37.47 -12.69 -10.40
CA SER A 200 37.47 -13.99 -11.08
C SER A 200 37.21 -13.87 -12.59
N ILE A 201 36.25 -13.00 -12.97
CA ILE A 201 35.96 -12.73 -14.38
C ILE A 201 37.12 -11.99 -15.04
N ALA A 202 37.68 -10.96 -14.40
CA ALA A 202 38.82 -10.23 -14.92
C ALA A 202 40.03 -11.14 -15.16
N GLU A 203 40.31 -12.07 -14.25
CA GLU A 203 41.36 -13.09 -14.42
C GLU A 203 41.08 -14.00 -15.62
N SER A 204 39.83 -14.48 -15.77
CA SER A 204 39.44 -15.34 -16.89
C SER A 204 39.60 -14.67 -18.26
N TYR A 205 39.39 -13.36 -18.35
CA TYR A 205 39.51 -12.57 -19.58
C TYR A 205 40.82 -11.76 -19.69
N ARG A 206 41.75 -11.89 -18.72
CA ARG A 206 43.02 -11.12 -18.63
C ARG A 206 42.81 -9.60 -18.64
N LEU A 207 41.77 -9.13 -17.98
CA LEU A 207 41.43 -7.71 -17.83
C LEU A 207 42.02 -7.16 -16.52
N SER A 208 42.23 -5.84 -16.45
CA SER A 208 42.77 -5.17 -15.25
C SER A 208 41.64 -4.56 -14.42
N MET A 209 41.42 -5.06 -13.21
CA MET A 209 40.41 -4.51 -12.29
C MET A 209 40.67 -3.03 -11.93
N GLU A 210 41.93 -2.63 -11.80
CA GLU A 210 42.32 -1.26 -11.47
C GLU A 210 41.95 -0.25 -12.57
N LYS A 211 41.95 -0.68 -13.84
CA LYS A 211 41.65 0.19 -14.99
C LYS A 211 40.24 0.02 -15.55
N GLN A 212 39.66 -1.17 -15.44
CA GLN A 212 38.41 -1.55 -16.11
C GLN A 212 37.31 -2.01 -15.14
N GLY A 213 37.55 -2.02 -13.84
CA GLY A 213 36.62 -2.57 -12.84
C GLY A 213 35.22 -1.97 -12.88
N THR A 214 35.08 -0.66 -13.09
CA THR A 214 33.77 0.00 -13.22
C THR A 214 33.00 -0.42 -14.47
N GLU A 215 33.70 -0.63 -15.59
CA GLU A 215 33.08 -1.10 -16.84
C GLU A 215 32.71 -2.58 -16.74
N ILE A 216 33.56 -3.41 -16.12
CA ILE A 216 33.29 -4.82 -15.86
C ILE A 216 32.04 -4.96 -14.99
N ARG A 217 31.94 -4.22 -13.88
CA ARG A 217 30.74 -4.23 -13.02
C ARG A 217 29.48 -3.82 -13.79
N ARG A 218 29.57 -2.80 -14.65
CA ARG A 218 28.44 -2.33 -15.46
C ARG A 218 27.98 -3.36 -16.48
N GLN A 219 28.91 -4.02 -17.15
CA GLN A 219 28.59 -5.09 -18.11
C GLN A 219 27.99 -6.31 -17.39
N LEU A 220 28.59 -6.73 -16.28
CA LEU A 220 28.10 -7.84 -15.45
C LEU A 220 26.66 -7.63 -14.96
N THR A 221 26.38 -6.46 -14.40
CA THR A 221 25.03 -6.12 -13.93
C THR A 221 24.01 -6.03 -15.06
N GLY A 222 24.43 -5.70 -16.28
CA GLY A 222 23.63 -5.79 -17.49
C GLY A 222 23.35 -7.23 -17.88
N GLU A 223 24.39 -8.06 -17.98
CA GLU A 223 24.26 -9.49 -18.32
C GLU A 223 23.36 -10.25 -17.34
N TRP A 224 23.52 -10.01 -16.03
CA TRP A 224 22.66 -10.61 -15.01
C TRP A 224 21.22 -10.16 -15.09
N ARG A 225 20.97 -8.93 -15.54
CA ARG A 225 19.60 -8.44 -15.78
C ARG A 225 18.96 -9.18 -16.96
N ASP A 226 19.69 -9.37 -18.04
CA ASP A 226 19.21 -10.09 -19.22
C ASP A 226 18.95 -11.57 -18.88
N LYS A 227 19.91 -12.22 -18.20
CA LYS A 227 19.74 -13.59 -17.69
C LYS A 227 18.56 -13.72 -16.73
N TRP A 228 18.31 -12.73 -15.87
CA TRP A 228 17.15 -12.74 -14.98
C TRP A 228 15.83 -12.69 -15.77
N GLN A 229 15.74 -11.85 -16.80
CA GLN A 229 14.55 -11.77 -17.67
C GLN A 229 14.29 -13.09 -18.42
N GLU A 230 15.37 -13.77 -18.82
CA GLU A 230 15.32 -15.07 -19.50
C GLU A 230 15.21 -16.26 -18.54
N GLN A 231 15.15 -16.03 -17.22
CA GLN A 231 15.18 -17.07 -16.17
C GLN A 231 16.40 -18.01 -16.25
N ALA A 232 17.53 -17.49 -16.72
CA ALA A 232 18.78 -18.21 -17.01
C ALA A 232 19.90 -17.94 -16.00
N LEU A 233 19.61 -17.29 -14.86
CA LEU A 233 20.59 -17.08 -13.80
C LEU A 233 21.03 -18.40 -13.18
N THR A 234 22.34 -18.57 -13.00
CA THR A 234 22.92 -19.72 -12.30
C THR A 234 22.77 -19.56 -10.78
N THR A 235 22.86 -20.67 -10.05
CA THR A 235 22.80 -20.67 -8.58
C THR A 235 23.91 -19.83 -7.94
N GLU A 236 25.10 -19.80 -8.55
CA GLU A 236 26.24 -19.00 -8.08
C GLU A 236 26.00 -17.49 -8.26
N GLU A 237 25.46 -17.09 -9.42
CA GLU A 237 25.10 -15.69 -9.68
C GLU A 237 23.99 -15.24 -8.71
N GLN A 238 22.96 -16.06 -8.51
CA GLN A 238 21.89 -15.76 -7.55
C GLN A 238 22.43 -15.60 -6.12
N HIS A 239 23.31 -16.50 -5.67
CA HIS A 239 23.94 -16.42 -4.36
C HIS A 239 24.79 -15.15 -4.21
N THR A 240 25.50 -14.74 -5.28
CA THR A 240 26.31 -13.51 -5.29
C THR A 240 25.42 -12.28 -5.14
N ILE A 241 24.31 -12.22 -5.88
CA ILE A 241 23.32 -11.13 -5.82
C ILE A 241 22.70 -11.04 -4.41
N ASP A 242 22.32 -12.17 -3.82
CA ASP A 242 21.76 -12.19 -2.46
C ASP A 242 22.78 -11.73 -1.41
N SER A 243 24.05 -12.10 -1.59
CA SER A 243 25.16 -11.70 -0.73
C SER A 243 25.45 -10.20 -0.84
N MET A 244 25.42 -9.64 -2.06
CA MET A 244 25.53 -8.19 -2.29
C MET A 244 24.46 -7.42 -1.53
N PHE A 245 23.22 -7.92 -1.52
CA PHE A 245 22.13 -7.27 -0.80
C PHE A 245 22.27 -7.38 0.72
N ALA A 246 22.78 -8.51 1.23
CA ALA A 246 23.11 -8.66 2.64
C ALA A 246 24.20 -7.67 3.09
N GLU A 247 25.27 -7.54 2.31
CA GLU A 247 26.35 -6.57 2.54
C GLU A 247 25.83 -5.14 2.52
N PHE A 248 24.94 -4.80 1.57
CA PHE A 248 24.30 -3.49 1.52
C PHE A 248 23.50 -3.16 2.79
N LYS A 249 22.67 -4.11 3.28
CA LYS A 249 21.92 -3.95 4.53
C LYS A 249 22.85 -3.72 5.73
N GLU A 250 23.96 -4.45 5.80
CA GLU A 250 24.94 -4.27 6.86
C GLU A 250 25.68 -2.93 6.76
N SER A 251 25.98 -2.47 5.54
CA SER A 251 26.58 -1.16 5.29
C SER A 251 25.63 -0.01 5.69
N MET A 252 24.33 -0.16 5.44
CA MET A 252 23.29 0.76 5.94
C MET A 252 23.24 0.81 7.47
N ARG A 253 23.46 -0.32 8.14
CA ARG A 253 23.49 -0.40 9.62
C ARG A 253 24.73 0.25 10.22
N THR A 254 25.90 0.05 9.59
CA THR A 254 27.20 0.44 10.14
C THR A 254 27.67 1.83 9.70
N ASN A 255 27.34 2.25 8.47
CA ASN A 255 27.74 3.54 7.91
C ASN A 255 26.63 4.20 7.06
N PRO A 256 25.47 4.56 7.66
CA PRO A 256 24.34 5.11 6.93
C PRO A 256 24.66 6.43 6.21
N LYS A 257 25.57 7.26 6.76
CA LYS A 257 25.90 8.59 6.22
C LYS A 257 26.47 8.53 4.81
N GLN A 258 27.37 7.59 4.54
CA GLN A 258 28.00 7.46 3.22
C GLN A 258 26.97 7.08 2.15
N ILE A 259 26.07 6.16 2.47
CA ILE A 259 25.04 5.70 1.54
C ILE A 259 24.02 6.82 1.30
N VAL A 260 23.56 7.47 2.37
CA VAL A 260 22.67 8.63 2.28
C VAL A 260 23.25 9.72 1.36
N ASN A 261 24.54 10.06 1.53
CA ASN A 261 25.19 11.07 0.68
C ASN A 261 25.26 10.61 -0.79
N SER A 262 25.56 9.34 -1.04
CA SER A 262 25.59 8.77 -2.39
C SER A 262 24.22 8.83 -3.05
N MET A 263 23.15 8.56 -2.29
CA MET A 263 21.76 8.72 -2.75
C MET A 263 21.44 10.18 -3.09
N ILE A 264 21.82 11.13 -2.23
CA ILE A 264 21.59 12.57 -2.48
C ILE A 264 22.31 13.00 -3.77
N GLU A 265 23.57 12.60 -3.95
CA GLU A 265 24.33 12.92 -5.15
C GLU A 265 23.69 12.30 -6.40
N ARG A 266 23.17 11.08 -6.32
CA ARG A 266 22.44 10.45 -7.42
C ARG A 266 21.18 11.22 -7.80
N VAL A 267 20.39 11.62 -6.81
CA VAL A 267 19.18 12.44 -6.96
C VAL A 267 19.52 13.79 -7.61
N LYS A 268 20.56 14.48 -7.12
CA LYS A 268 21.04 15.76 -7.67
C LYS A 268 21.54 15.62 -9.10
N LYS A 269 22.28 14.56 -9.40
CA LYS A 269 22.76 14.25 -10.76
C LYS A 269 21.58 14.07 -11.71
N LEU A 270 20.57 13.28 -11.33
CA LEU A 270 19.36 13.09 -12.12
C LEU A 270 18.60 14.41 -12.31
N ASN A 271 18.46 15.21 -11.25
CA ASN A 271 17.77 16.50 -11.32
C ASN A 271 18.52 17.53 -12.19
N THR A 272 19.85 17.44 -12.28
CA THR A 272 20.64 18.28 -13.18
C THR A 272 20.39 17.94 -14.65
N GLN A 273 20.02 16.69 -14.95
CA GLN A 273 19.72 16.24 -16.31
C GLN A 273 18.26 16.47 -16.70
N LEU A 274 17.34 16.37 -15.73
CA LEU A 274 15.89 16.36 -15.98
C LEU A 274 15.15 17.60 -15.48
N HIS A 275 15.72 18.35 -14.54
CA HIS A 275 15.10 19.50 -13.87
C HIS A 275 13.67 19.21 -13.40
N TYR A 276 13.47 18.09 -12.68
CA TYR A 276 12.17 17.67 -12.14
C TYR A 276 11.83 18.29 -10.78
N ILE A 277 12.80 18.85 -10.07
CA ILE A 277 12.55 19.80 -8.99
C ILE A 277 12.55 21.17 -9.66
N LEU A 278 11.47 21.92 -9.50
CA LEU A 278 11.31 23.20 -10.18
C LEU A 278 11.87 24.35 -9.34
N PRO A 279 12.27 25.48 -9.95
CA PRO A 279 12.86 26.62 -9.22
C PRO A 279 12.06 27.12 -8.02
N HIS A 280 10.73 27.10 -8.08
CA HIS A 280 9.86 27.53 -6.97
C HIS A 280 9.79 26.52 -5.81
N GLU A 281 10.24 25.27 -6.02
CA GLU A 281 10.24 24.19 -5.03
C GLU A 281 11.62 24.02 -4.38
N MET A 282 12.68 24.58 -4.98
CA MET A 282 14.07 24.33 -4.55
C MET A 282 14.33 24.64 -3.08
N ALA A 283 13.79 25.75 -2.58
CA ALA A 283 14.00 26.14 -1.19
C ALA A 283 13.44 25.09 -0.21
N ASP A 284 12.29 24.48 -0.54
CA ASP A 284 11.65 23.46 0.29
C ASP A 284 12.46 22.16 0.24
N TYR A 285 12.92 21.76 -0.95
CA TYR A 285 13.78 20.58 -1.10
C TYR A 285 15.15 20.74 -0.43
N GLU A 286 15.77 21.92 -0.52
CA GLU A 286 17.01 22.23 0.22
C GLU A 286 16.80 22.19 1.74
N ASN A 287 15.62 22.60 2.22
CA ASN A 287 15.27 22.53 3.63
C ASN A 287 15.02 21.08 4.08
N PHE A 288 14.33 20.26 3.26
CA PHE A 288 14.17 18.83 3.52
C PHE A 288 15.50 18.09 3.51
N GLU A 289 16.38 18.36 2.54
CA GLU A 289 17.72 17.76 2.47
C GLU A 289 18.51 18.01 3.77
N LYS A 290 18.42 19.23 4.33
CA LYS A 290 19.15 19.62 5.55
C LYS A 290 18.53 19.13 6.85
N LYS A 291 17.20 19.04 6.93
CA LYS A 291 16.47 18.81 8.19
C LYS A 291 15.73 17.48 8.27
N HIS A 292 15.29 16.93 7.14
CA HIS A 292 14.40 15.77 7.09
C HIS A 292 14.74 14.90 5.86
N ILE A 293 15.86 14.19 5.94
CA ILE A 293 16.44 13.48 4.79
C ILE A 293 15.52 12.39 4.22
N THR A 294 14.78 11.67 5.07
CA THR A 294 13.79 10.67 4.65
C THR A 294 12.63 11.31 3.91
N HIS A 295 12.18 12.51 4.34
CA HIS A 295 11.13 13.25 3.65
C HIS A 295 11.60 13.79 2.30
N TYR A 296 12.86 14.23 2.22
CA TYR A 296 13.49 14.60 0.94
C TYR A 296 13.43 13.41 -0.04
N MET A 297 13.91 12.23 0.37
CA MET A 297 13.93 11.04 -0.48
C MET A 297 12.54 10.59 -0.90
N ARG A 298 11.55 10.53 0.01
CA ARG A 298 10.17 10.17 -0.32
C ARG A 298 9.52 11.18 -1.26
N SER A 299 9.77 12.47 -1.05
CA SER A 299 9.24 13.52 -1.93
C SER A 299 9.82 13.44 -3.34
N VAL A 300 11.10 13.08 -3.48
CA VAL A 300 11.72 12.80 -4.79
C VAL A 300 11.11 11.56 -5.42
N LEU A 301 10.98 10.45 -4.68
CA LEU A 301 10.37 9.21 -5.18
C LEU A 301 8.98 9.46 -5.78
N ASN A 302 8.10 10.15 -5.04
CA ASN A 302 6.75 10.48 -5.50
C ASN A 302 6.77 11.29 -6.81
N LYS A 303 7.69 12.26 -6.97
CA LYS A 303 7.82 13.03 -8.21
C LYS A 303 8.25 12.13 -9.37
N LEU A 304 9.22 11.23 -9.15
CA LEU A 304 9.66 10.31 -10.17
C LEU A 304 8.51 9.36 -10.58
N GLU A 305 7.75 8.84 -9.62
CA GLU A 305 6.57 7.98 -9.89
C GLU A 305 5.53 8.67 -10.75
N GLU A 306 5.24 9.93 -10.45
CA GLU A 306 4.35 10.75 -11.27
C GLU A 306 4.88 10.93 -12.69
N ILE A 307 6.17 11.24 -12.85
CA ILE A 307 6.81 11.40 -14.16
C ILE A 307 6.74 10.09 -14.96
N SER A 308 7.03 8.94 -14.33
CA SER A 308 6.94 7.63 -14.98
C SER A 308 5.50 7.29 -15.37
N SER A 309 4.52 7.61 -14.53
CA SER A 309 3.09 7.42 -14.84
C SER A 309 2.65 8.26 -16.02
N LEU A 310 3.04 9.54 -16.06
CA LEU A 310 2.74 10.44 -17.18
C LEU A 310 3.44 10.00 -18.48
N ALA A 311 4.70 9.55 -18.40
CA ALA A 311 5.42 9.03 -19.54
C ALA A 311 4.75 7.77 -20.10
N GLY A 312 4.39 6.82 -19.24
CA GLY A 312 3.69 5.59 -19.64
C GLY A 312 2.33 5.89 -20.27
N PHE A 313 1.58 6.84 -19.72
CA PHE A 313 0.31 7.30 -20.29
C PHE A 313 0.47 7.87 -21.71
N ILE A 314 1.51 8.68 -21.96
CA ILE A 314 1.80 9.24 -23.30
C ILE A 314 2.22 8.14 -24.28
N GLU A 315 3.02 7.17 -23.84
CA GLU A 315 3.45 6.03 -24.65
C GLU A 315 2.26 5.12 -25.03
N GLU A 316 1.38 4.83 -24.07
CA GLU A 316 0.16 4.05 -24.29
C GLU A 316 -0.76 4.73 -25.30
N LEU A 317 -1.05 6.02 -25.10
CA LEU A 317 -1.85 6.80 -26.05
C LEU A 317 -1.23 6.86 -27.46
N HIS A 318 0.09 7.00 -27.56
CA HIS A 318 0.76 6.97 -28.87
C HIS A 318 0.63 5.59 -29.54
N SER A 319 0.73 4.51 -28.78
CA SER A 319 0.53 3.14 -29.28
C SER A 319 -0.91 2.88 -29.73
N GLU A 320 -1.89 3.36 -28.97
CA GLU A 320 -3.31 3.29 -29.31
C GLU A 320 -3.63 4.06 -30.59
N LEU A 321 -3.09 5.28 -30.74
CA LEU A 321 -3.26 6.09 -31.95
C LEU A 321 -2.68 5.42 -33.21
N ASN A 322 -1.65 4.57 -33.06
CA ASN A 322 -1.09 3.83 -34.19
C ASN A 322 -1.92 2.60 -34.59
N ASN A 323 -2.82 2.13 -33.72
CA ASN A 323 -3.60 0.90 -33.86
C ASN A 323 -5.10 1.13 -33.58
N LEU A 324 -5.68 2.21 -34.10
CA LEU A 324 -7.06 2.62 -33.80
C LEU A 324 -8.09 1.60 -34.34
N PRO A 325 -8.98 1.05 -33.48
CA PRO A 325 -10.24 0.46 -33.95
C PRO A 325 -11.17 1.52 -34.58
N GLU A 326 -11.98 1.12 -35.55
CA GLU A 326 -12.91 2.01 -36.30
C GLU A 326 -13.88 2.80 -35.39
N ASP A 327 -14.20 2.28 -34.19
CA ASP A 327 -15.15 2.88 -33.24
C ASP A 327 -14.50 3.70 -32.10
N THR A 328 -13.22 4.09 -32.23
CA THR A 328 -12.51 4.78 -31.14
C THR A 328 -12.99 6.21 -30.91
N ASP A 329 -13.42 6.53 -29.69
CA ASP A 329 -13.80 7.90 -29.30
C ASP A 329 -12.57 8.81 -29.11
N LEU A 330 -12.11 9.38 -30.22
CA LEU A 330 -11.04 10.39 -30.23
C LEU A 330 -11.38 11.65 -29.42
N THR A 331 -12.67 11.97 -29.25
CA THR A 331 -13.10 13.16 -28.51
C THR A 331 -12.94 12.98 -27.00
N GLY A 332 -13.24 11.78 -26.49
CA GLY A 332 -12.95 11.35 -25.12
C GLY A 332 -11.44 11.39 -24.82
N ILE A 333 -10.62 10.83 -25.70
CA ILE A 333 -9.15 10.84 -25.58
C ILE A 333 -8.61 12.28 -25.54
N SER A 334 -9.04 13.13 -26.47
CA SER A 334 -8.63 14.55 -26.53
C SER A 334 -9.02 15.32 -25.26
N THR A 335 -10.18 15.02 -24.68
CA THR A 335 -10.63 15.61 -23.42
C THR A 335 -9.76 15.16 -22.25
N HIS A 336 -9.37 13.89 -22.20
CA HIS A 336 -8.50 13.36 -21.15
C HIS A 336 -7.10 13.98 -21.22
N ILE A 337 -6.52 14.11 -22.43
CA ILE A 337 -5.23 14.79 -22.66
C ILE A 337 -5.29 16.25 -22.16
N ARG A 338 -6.33 17.00 -22.55
CA ARG A 338 -6.52 18.40 -22.14
C ARG A 338 -6.68 18.54 -20.62
N SER A 339 -7.37 17.61 -19.97
CA SER A 339 -7.49 17.55 -18.51
C SER A 339 -6.13 17.39 -17.83
N ARG A 340 -5.29 16.46 -18.30
CA ARG A 340 -3.91 16.28 -17.79
C ARG A 340 -3.04 17.51 -18.00
N MET A 341 -3.13 18.15 -19.17
CA MET A 341 -2.43 19.42 -19.42
C MET A 341 -2.92 20.54 -18.48
N GLN A 342 -4.22 20.61 -18.19
CA GLN A 342 -4.75 21.58 -17.23
C GLN A 342 -4.26 21.29 -15.81
N GLN A 343 -4.18 20.03 -15.40
CA GLN A 343 -3.62 19.61 -14.11
C GLN A 343 -2.17 20.08 -13.94
N LEU A 344 -1.30 19.81 -14.92
CA LEU A 344 0.11 20.24 -14.89
C LEU A 344 0.27 21.76 -14.77
N ARG A 345 -0.64 22.54 -15.35
CA ARG A 345 -0.66 24.01 -15.22
C ARG A 345 -1.16 24.46 -13.84
N ARG A 346 -2.25 23.87 -13.33
CA ARG A 346 -2.81 24.20 -12.00
C ARG A 346 -1.80 23.93 -10.88
N GLU A 347 -1.07 22.82 -11.00
CA GLU A 347 -0.04 22.41 -10.06
C GLU A 347 1.30 23.15 -10.27
N LYS A 348 1.35 24.12 -11.21
CA LYS A 348 2.53 24.94 -11.54
C LYS A 348 3.75 24.13 -11.99
N LYS A 349 3.55 22.88 -12.43
CA LYS A 349 4.59 22.02 -12.98
C LYS A 349 5.08 22.50 -14.34
N VAL A 350 4.22 23.22 -15.05
CA VAL A 350 4.50 23.79 -16.36
C VAL A 350 4.14 25.27 -16.36
N ILE A 351 5.08 26.07 -16.86
CA ILE A 351 4.84 27.47 -17.21
C ILE A 351 4.77 27.56 -18.72
N GLN A 352 3.56 27.71 -19.26
CA GLN A 352 3.26 27.50 -20.68
C GLN A 352 4.15 28.30 -21.63
N PHE A 353 4.46 29.57 -21.32
CA PHE A 353 5.31 30.41 -22.18
C PHE A 353 6.81 30.08 -22.11
N TYR A 354 7.27 29.27 -21.16
CA TYR A 354 8.64 28.73 -21.15
C TYR A 354 8.76 27.40 -21.91
N VAL A 355 7.65 26.80 -22.35
CA VAL A 355 7.69 25.62 -23.20
C VAL A 355 8.13 26.07 -24.61
N PRO A 356 9.30 25.62 -25.12
CA PRO A 356 9.98 26.23 -26.26
C PRO A 356 9.15 26.38 -27.55
N GLU A 357 8.18 25.50 -27.74
CA GLU A 357 7.51 25.24 -29.02
C GLU A 357 5.97 25.19 -28.84
N MET A 358 5.45 25.89 -27.81
CA MET A 358 4.01 26.13 -27.64
C MET A 358 3.59 27.38 -28.42
N PRO A 359 2.41 27.38 -29.06
CA PRO A 359 1.84 28.60 -29.63
C PRO A 359 1.65 29.63 -28.51
N ARG A 360 2.05 30.87 -28.79
CA ARG A 360 1.94 31.99 -27.85
C ARG A 360 0.89 32.95 -28.36
N ASP A 361 -0.12 33.18 -27.54
CA ASP A 361 -1.06 34.27 -27.72
C ASP A 361 -0.51 35.56 -27.10
N GLU A 362 -1.15 36.70 -27.42
CA GLU A 362 -0.74 38.01 -26.91
C GLU A 362 -0.85 38.10 -25.37
N GLU A 363 -1.75 37.33 -24.77
CA GLU A 363 -1.95 37.26 -23.32
C GLU A 363 -0.75 36.59 -22.62
N LEU A 364 -0.30 35.44 -23.13
CA LEU A 364 0.87 34.71 -22.63
C LEU A 364 2.16 35.52 -22.80
N GLU A 365 2.30 36.28 -23.89
CA GLU A 365 3.47 37.13 -24.08
C GLU A 365 3.47 38.33 -23.10
N SER A 366 2.29 38.89 -22.80
CA SER A 366 2.12 39.92 -21.76
C SER A 366 2.45 39.40 -20.35
N ILE A 367 2.04 38.17 -20.02
CA ILE A 367 2.39 37.50 -18.75
C ILE A 367 3.90 37.25 -18.68
N ARG A 368 4.51 36.77 -19.77
CA ARG A 368 5.94 36.50 -19.86
C ARG A 368 6.78 37.74 -19.58
N GLN A 369 6.39 38.92 -20.07
CA GLN A 369 7.10 40.18 -19.79
C GLN A 369 7.13 40.55 -18.31
N LYS A 370 6.09 40.18 -17.54
CA LYS A 370 5.97 40.47 -16.09
C LYS A 370 6.59 39.39 -15.20
N PHE A 371 6.79 38.19 -15.73
CA PHE A 371 7.23 37.02 -14.97
C PHE A 371 8.64 37.10 -14.36
N PRO A 372 9.63 37.80 -14.95
CA PRO A 372 10.94 37.98 -14.32
C PRO A 372 10.87 38.58 -12.91
N LEU A 373 9.87 39.41 -12.61
CA LEU A 373 9.65 39.97 -11.27
C LEU A 373 9.26 38.88 -10.24
N VAL A 374 8.58 37.82 -10.68
CA VAL A 374 8.26 36.66 -9.85
C VAL A 374 9.53 35.85 -9.56
N LEU A 375 10.37 35.63 -10.58
CA LEU A 375 11.63 34.91 -10.44
C LEU A 375 12.63 35.64 -9.53
N ILE A 376 12.64 36.98 -9.56
CA ILE A 376 13.46 37.80 -8.65
C ILE A 376 13.13 37.51 -7.18
N LYS A 377 11.84 37.32 -6.84
CA LYS A 377 11.43 36.96 -5.47
C LYS A 377 11.93 35.57 -5.03
N MET A 378 12.30 34.71 -5.98
CA MET A 378 12.80 33.35 -5.74
C MET A 378 14.34 33.28 -5.70
N ILE A 379 15.05 34.39 -5.96
CA ILE A 379 16.50 34.43 -5.87
C ILE A 379 16.94 34.18 -4.41
N PRO A 380 17.92 33.30 -4.17
CA PRO A 380 18.42 33.05 -2.81
C PRO A 380 18.86 34.34 -2.11
N LYS A 381 18.52 34.49 -0.81
CA LYS A 381 18.68 35.71 0.01
C LYS A 381 20.14 36.22 0.18
N ARG A 382 21.12 35.58 -0.46
CA ARG A 382 22.55 35.92 -0.44
C ARG A 382 23.19 36.02 -1.82
N THR A 383 22.41 35.90 -2.89
CA THR A 383 22.94 36.02 -4.27
C THR A 383 23.36 37.48 -4.52
N PRO A 384 24.62 37.75 -4.89
CA PRO A 384 25.09 39.09 -5.21
C PRO A 384 24.26 39.72 -6.33
N LEU A 385 23.96 41.02 -6.25
CA LEU A 385 23.10 41.72 -7.24
C LEU A 385 23.60 41.54 -8.69
N LYS A 386 24.93 41.50 -8.87
CA LYS A 386 25.59 41.24 -10.16
C LYS A 386 25.23 39.88 -10.80
N ASP A 387 24.84 38.90 -9.99
CA ASP A 387 24.52 37.54 -10.41
C ASP A 387 23.01 37.29 -10.55
N TRP A 388 22.16 38.29 -10.25
CA TRP A 388 20.70 38.15 -10.31
C TRP A 388 20.21 37.84 -11.73
N SER A 389 20.68 38.60 -12.73
CA SER A 389 20.31 38.37 -14.13
C SER A 389 20.71 36.95 -14.60
N LYS A 390 21.91 36.50 -14.22
CA LYS A 390 22.40 35.14 -14.53
C LYS A 390 21.55 34.07 -13.84
N THR A 391 21.14 34.31 -12.60
CA THR A 391 20.32 33.39 -11.81
C THR A 391 18.91 33.27 -12.37
N VAL A 392 18.27 34.40 -12.73
CA VAL A 392 16.97 34.41 -13.39
C VAL A 392 17.03 33.63 -14.70
N LYS A 393 17.99 33.91 -15.58
CA LYS A 393 18.17 33.15 -16.82
C LYS A 393 18.35 31.65 -16.61
N ARG A 394 19.04 31.25 -15.53
CA ARG A 394 19.17 29.83 -15.15
C ARG A 394 17.83 29.23 -14.74
N MET A 395 17.01 29.95 -13.97
CA MET A 395 15.68 29.50 -13.57
C MET A 395 14.74 29.37 -14.78
N GLU A 396 14.78 30.32 -15.71
CA GLU A 396 14.03 30.25 -16.97
C GLU A 396 14.42 29.00 -17.77
N LYS A 397 15.74 28.76 -17.90
CA LYS A 397 16.27 27.58 -18.55
C LYS A 397 15.80 26.28 -17.87
N HIS A 398 15.80 26.23 -16.54
CA HIS A 398 15.30 25.08 -15.78
C HIS A 398 13.82 24.80 -16.09
N TYR A 399 12.96 25.83 -16.14
CA TYR A 399 11.56 25.64 -16.51
C TYR A 399 11.42 25.12 -17.94
N SER A 400 12.14 25.71 -18.90
CA SER A 400 12.04 25.31 -20.32
C SER A 400 12.57 23.90 -20.59
N GLU A 401 13.65 23.50 -19.92
CA GLU A 401 14.33 22.21 -20.13
C GLU A 401 13.83 21.10 -19.20
N SER A 402 12.91 21.41 -18.28
CA SER A 402 12.31 20.42 -17.38
C SER A 402 11.67 19.24 -18.09
N ILE A 403 11.68 18.08 -17.45
CA ILE A 403 10.97 16.90 -17.93
C ILE A 403 9.47 17.17 -18.06
N TYR A 404 8.87 17.98 -17.17
CA TYR A 404 7.47 18.41 -17.29
C TYR A 404 7.21 19.23 -18.55
N SER A 405 8.13 20.12 -18.96
CA SER A 405 8.03 20.86 -20.23
C SER A 405 8.02 19.90 -21.44
N LYS A 406 8.86 18.86 -21.41
CA LYS A 406 8.90 17.82 -22.45
C LYS A 406 7.62 16.98 -22.47
N LEU A 407 7.14 16.52 -21.32
CA LEU A 407 5.88 15.77 -21.17
C LEU A 407 4.68 16.59 -21.64
N TYR A 408 4.62 17.87 -21.26
CA TYR A 408 3.56 18.78 -21.69
C TYR A 408 3.59 19.04 -23.20
N SER A 409 4.78 19.13 -23.79
CA SER A 409 4.94 19.22 -25.25
C SER A 409 4.44 17.98 -25.97
N ALA A 410 4.70 16.79 -25.41
CA ALA A 410 4.21 15.53 -25.97
C ALA A 410 2.67 15.43 -25.86
N LEU A 411 2.10 15.79 -24.70
CA LEU A 411 0.64 15.87 -24.52
C LEU A 411 -0.02 16.85 -25.49
N HIS A 412 0.61 17.99 -25.76
CA HIS A 412 0.10 18.92 -26.76
C HIS A 412 0.12 18.32 -28.17
N CYS A 413 1.20 17.63 -28.56
CA CYS A 413 1.24 16.94 -29.85
C CYS A 413 0.10 15.91 -29.95
N LEU A 414 -0.13 15.11 -28.90
CA LEU A 414 -1.26 14.17 -28.82
C LEU A 414 -2.62 14.90 -28.91
N SER A 415 -2.77 16.07 -28.27
CA SER A 415 -4.00 16.86 -28.34
C SER A 415 -4.27 17.39 -29.75
N VAL A 416 -3.22 17.72 -30.52
CA VAL A 416 -3.34 18.14 -31.92
C VAL A 416 -3.73 16.94 -32.79
N LEU A 417 -3.10 15.79 -32.61
CA LEU A 417 -3.38 14.57 -33.37
C LEU A 417 -4.81 14.02 -33.12
N THR A 418 -5.40 14.32 -31.97
CA THR A 418 -6.74 13.88 -31.57
C THR A 418 -7.83 14.94 -31.78
N SER A 419 -7.51 16.08 -32.40
CA SER A 419 -8.48 17.14 -32.67
C SER A 419 -9.40 16.77 -33.85
N GLU A 420 -10.61 17.35 -33.88
CA GLU A 420 -11.63 17.02 -34.89
C GLU A 420 -11.20 17.35 -36.33
N GLU A 421 -10.23 18.23 -36.52
CA GLU A 421 -9.70 18.63 -37.84
C GLU A 421 -9.00 17.47 -38.57
N HIS A 422 -8.53 16.45 -37.85
CA HIS A 422 -7.83 15.29 -38.40
C HIS A 422 -8.72 14.06 -38.65
N LYS A 423 -10.03 14.12 -38.34
CA LYS A 423 -10.99 13.00 -38.47
C LYS A 423 -11.17 12.45 -39.89
N SER A 424 -10.68 13.13 -40.93
CA SER A 424 -10.98 12.80 -42.33
C SER A 424 -9.87 12.09 -43.12
N LYS A 425 -8.66 11.92 -42.58
CA LYS A 425 -7.52 11.34 -43.34
C LYS A 425 -6.51 10.62 -42.44
N GLU A 426 -6.68 9.31 -42.25
CA GLU A 426 -5.73 8.42 -41.56
C GLU A 426 -4.29 8.51 -42.13
N GLU A 427 -4.16 8.69 -43.45
CA GLU A 427 -2.84 8.88 -44.11
C GLU A 427 -2.16 10.22 -43.74
N SER A 428 -2.91 11.24 -43.33
CA SER A 428 -2.36 12.58 -43.00
C SER A 428 -1.79 12.70 -41.58
N ILE A 429 -2.24 11.84 -40.66
CA ILE A 429 -1.84 11.87 -39.25
C ILE A 429 -0.40 11.37 -39.11
N LYS A 430 -0.05 10.28 -39.81
CA LYS A 430 1.27 9.63 -39.76
C LYS A 430 2.41 10.48 -40.34
N THR A 431 2.08 11.49 -41.17
CA THR A 431 3.04 12.41 -41.80
C THR A 431 3.03 13.82 -41.22
N SER A 432 2.23 14.08 -40.18
CA SER A 432 2.10 15.42 -39.59
C SER A 432 3.36 15.85 -38.82
N ASP A 433 3.64 17.15 -38.79
CA ASP A 433 4.74 17.72 -37.98
C ASP A 433 4.59 17.39 -36.49
N ALA A 434 3.35 17.31 -36.00
CA ALA A 434 3.03 16.93 -34.63
C ALA A 434 3.44 15.48 -34.31
N GLU A 435 3.23 14.55 -35.24
CA GLU A 435 3.61 13.14 -35.08
C GLU A 435 5.14 12.95 -35.12
N GLN A 436 5.84 13.60 -36.06
CA GLN A 436 7.30 13.56 -36.10
C GLN A 436 7.93 14.13 -34.83
N ARG A 437 7.35 15.20 -34.30
CA ARG A 437 7.76 15.83 -33.06
C ARG A 437 7.48 14.94 -31.85
N LEU A 438 6.30 14.34 -31.78
CA LEU A 438 5.94 13.39 -30.74
C LEU A 438 6.93 12.20 -30.70
N LYS A 439 7.28 11.62 -31.85
CA LYS A 439 8.30 10.56 -31.95
C LYS A 439 9.66 10.98 -31.39
N LYS A 440 10.12 12.20 -31.69
CA LYS A 440 11.37 12.75 -31.12
C LYS A 440 11.28 12.95 -29.61
N LEU A 441 10.14 13.41 -29.10
CA LEU A 441 9.94 13.58 -27.65
C LEU A 441 9.87 12.23 -26.94
N LEU A 442 9.18 11.25 -27.52
CA LEU A 442 9.07 9.90 -26.99
C LEU A 442 10.42 9.20 -26.92
N SER A 443 11.29 9.36 -27.93
CA SER A 443 12.64 8.77 -27.87
C SER A 443 13.47 9.37 -26.73
N VAL A 444 13.36 10.69 -26.49
CA VAL A 444 14.00 11.36 -25.36
C VAL A 444 13.41 10.91 -24.03
N ILE A 445 12.08 10.83 -23.92
CA ILE A 445 11.40 10.39 -22.69
C ILE A 445 11.80 8.94 -22.38
N LYS A 446 11.68 8.03 -23.34
CA LYS A 446 12.02 6.61 -23.20
C LYS A 446 13.47 6.40 -22.79
N TYR A 447 14.41 7.17 -23.37
CA TYR A 447 15.81 7.14 -22.96
C TYR A 447 16.00 7.51 -21.48
N ARG A 448 15.23 8.49 -20.98
CA ARG A 448 15.29 8.95 -19.59
C ARG A 448 14.51 8.06 -18.61
N THR A 449 13.49 7.35 -19.07
CA THR A 449 12.67 6.45 -18.25
C THR A 449 13.52 5.38 -17.57
N THR A 450 14.57 4.87 -18.21
CA THR A 450 15.48 3.89 -17.60
C THR A 450 16.20 4.47 -16.37
N GLU A 451 16.79 5.67 -16.49
CA GLU A 451 17.48 6.33 -15.37
C GLU A 451 16.51 6.70 -14.24
N ILE A 452 15.27 7.07 -14.60
CA ILE A 452 14.20 7.38 -13.64
C ILE A 452 13.81 6.10 -12.86
N LYS A 453 13.54 5.00 -13.56
CA LYS A 453 13.15 3.71 -12.95
C LYS A 453 14.24 3.14 -12.06
N ALA A 454 15.50 3.19 -12.49
CA ALA A 454 16.63 2.78 -11.65
C ALA A 454 16.71 3.63 -10.37
N THR A 455 16.54 4.95 -10.47
CA THR A 455 16.55 5.83 -9.30
C THR A 455 15.34 5.60 -8.38
N GLN A 456 14.15 5.32 -8.93
CA GLN A 456 12.95 4.95 -8.17
C GLN A 456 13.15 3.66 -7.37
N SER A 457 13.63 2.63 -8.05
CA SER A 457 13.94 1.31 -7.48
C SER A 457 14.89 1.44 -6.28
N VAL A 458 16.00 2.15 -6.48
CA VAL A 458 17.01 2.40 -5.44
C VAL A 458 16.46 3.24 -4.29
N LEU A 459 15.68 4.30 -4.57
CA LEU A 459 15.03 5.11 -3.53
C LEU A 459 14.00 4.30 -2.73
N GLY A 460 13.25 3.41 -3.40
CA GLY A 460 12.28 2.52 -2.77
C GLY A 460 12.95 1.61 -1.75
N VAL A 461 13.96 0.85 -2.18
CA VAL A 461 14.71 -0.06 -1.29
C VAL A 461 15.42 0.72 -0.17
N PHE A 462 16.01 1.88 -0.49
CA PHE A 462 16.64 2.75 0.50
C PHE A 462 15.64 3.25 1.55
N LEU A 463 14.44 3.68 1.14
CA LEU A 463 13.39 4.13 2.07
C LEU A 463 12.91 2.97 2.94
N GLU A 464 12.69 1.79 2.37
CA GLU A 464 12.32 0.60 3.12
C GLU A 464 13.37 0.23 4.19
N ILE A 465 14.65 0.26 3.84
CA ILE A 465 15.75 0.00 4.77
C ILE A 465 15.89 1.12 5.81
N SER A 466 15.95 2.37 5.38
CA SER A 466 16.12 3.51 6.30
C SER A 466 14.95 3.65 7.27
N GLU A 467 13.73 3.34 6.85
CA GLU A 467 12.56 3.33 7.71
C GLU A 467 12.57 2.23 8.77
N GLN A 468 13.30 1.13 8.55
CA GLN A 468 13.53 0.06 9.52
C GLN A 468 14.83 0.25 10.32
N SER A 469 15.81 0.99 9.78
CA SER A 469 17.16 1.16 10.33
C SER A 469 17.33 2.42 11.20
N VAL A 470 16.26 3.10 11.62
CA VAL A 470 16.38 4.24 12.54
C VAL A 470 16.56 3.76 13.98
N PRO A 471 17.79 3.80 14.50
CA PRO A 471 18.05 4.46 15.76
C PRO A 471 18.97 5.64 15.45
N GLY A 472 18.40 6.68 14.84
CA GLY A 472 19.10 7.93 14.60
C GLY A 472 19.01 8.85 15.82
N PRO A 473 20.00 9.75 16.04
CA PRO A 473 20.09 10.68 17.18
C PRO A 473 18.96 11.74 17.25
N GLU A 474 17.95 11.67 16.37
CA GLU A 474 16.69 12.41 16.51
C GLU A 474 15.74 11.77 17.55
N ALA A 475 16.12 10.62 18.13
CA ALA A 475 15.40 9.95 19.21
C ALA A 475 15.37 10.74 20.53
N ASP A 476 16.17 11.81 20.67
CA ASP A 476 16.26 12.57 21.92
C ASP A 476 15.33 13.82 21.98
N ALA A 477 14.49 14.08 20.96
CA ALA A 477 13.56 15.22 21.02
C ALA A 477 12.19 15.04 20.36
N VAL A 478 11.95 13.97 19.61
CA VAL A 478 10.58 13.59 19.23
C VAL A 478 10.15 12.54 20.24
N GLU A 479 9.17 12.87 21.09
CA GLU A 479 8.49 11.89 21.95
C GLU A 479 8.37 10.57 21.19
N GLN A 480 9.05 9.52 21.68
CA GLN A 480 9.02 8.20 21.07
C GLN A 480 7.56 7.88 20.78
N ARG A 481 7.14 7.97 19.50
CA ARG A 481 5.77 7.63 19.12
C ARG A 481 5.56 6.20 19.56
N GLN A 482 4.69 6.01 20.54
CA GLN A 482 4.43 4.70 21.12
C GLN A 482 3.97 3.77 19.99
N LEU A 483 4.79 2.75 19.71
CA LEU A 483 4.47 1.74 18.70
C LEU A 483 3.18 1.04 19.11
N PHE A 484 2.33 0.74 18.12
CA PHE A 484 1.09 0.04 18.34
C PHE A 484 1.37 -1.46 18.56
N PRO A 485 0.86 -2.06 19.65
CA PRO A 485 1.21 -3.43 20.07
C PRO A 485 0.50 -4.46 19.17
N LEU A 486 1.09 -4.73 18.02
CA LEU A 486 0.43 -5.41 16.91
C LEU A 486 0.07 -6.87 17.23
N ASP A 487 0.97 -7.62 17.86
CA ASP A 487 0.76 -9.05 18.10
C ASP A 487 -0.25 -9.32 19.22
N GLU A 488 -0.19 -8.51 20.28
CA GLU A 488 -1.19 -8.57 21.33
C GLU A 488 -2.54 -8.06 20.85
N PHE A 489 -2.57 -7.05 19.98
CA PHE A 489 -3.80 -6.60 19.34
C PHE A 489 -4.38 -7.66 18.41
N LYS A 490 -3.60 -8.28 17.53
CA LYS A 490 -4.05 -9.38 16.64
C LYS A 490 -4.67 -10.52 17.45
N THR A 491 -4.01 -10.90 18.55
CA THR A 491 -4.48 -11.96 19.45
C THR A 491 -5.78 -11.55 20.14
N ALA A 492 -5.84 -10.33 20.67
CA ALA A 492 -7.03 -9.80 21.33
C ALA A 492 -8.22 -9.69 20.37
N TRP A 493 -8.00 -9.13 19.18
CA TRP A 493 -9.00 -9.00 18.13
C TRP A 493 -9.54 -10.37 17.73
N SER A 494 -8.65 -11.34 17.46
CA SER A 494 -9.03 -12.70 17.07
C SER A 494 -9.91 -13.40 18.10
N TYR A 495 -9.68 -13.15 19.40
CA TYR A 495 -10.50 -13.70 20.47
C TYR A 495 -11.85 -12.97 20.59
N PHE A 496 -11.81 -11.63 20.56
CA PHE A 496 -12.99 -10.77 20.67
C PHE A 496 -13.97 -11.02 19.52
N ILE A 497 -13.51 -10.90 18.27
CA ILE A 497 -14.36 -11.00 17.09
C ILE A 497 -14.99 -12.39 16.94
N ALA A 498 -14.23 -13.44 17.26
CA ALA A 498 -14.74 -14.80 17.26
C ALA A 498 -15.86 -14.99 18.28
N SER A 499 -15.72 -14.41 19.47
CA SER A 499 -16.73 -14.50 20.53
C SER A 499 -17.99 -13.72 20.16
N VAL A 500 -17.83 -12.49 19.66
CA VAL A 500 -18.95 -11.62 19.27
C VAL A 500 -19.71 -12.15 18.05
N LEU A 501 -19.01 -12.52 16.98
CA LEU A 501 -19.67 -13.08 15.79
C LEU A 501 -20.40 -14.39 16.10
N THR A 502 -19.81 -15.27 16.93
CA THR A 502 -20.48 -16.51 17.37
C THR A 502 -21.75 -16.20 18.17
N LEU A 503 -21.68 -15.23 19.09
CA LEU A 503 -22.83 -14.79 19.88
C LEU A 503 -23.97 -14.29 18.97
N ILE A 504 -23.66 -13.36 18.06
CA ILE A 504 -24.66 -12.76 17.16
C ILE A 504 -25.21 -13.82 16.18
N TYR A 505 -24.36 -14.68 15.63
CA TYR A 505 -24.77 -15.76 14.71
C TYR A 505 -25.81 -16.69 15.35
N TYR A 506 -25.54 -17.16 16.56
CA TYR A 506 -26.45 -18.06 17.25
C TYR A 506 -27.66 -17.35 17.87
N GLN A 507 -27.58 -16.04 18.15
CA GLN A 507 -28.73 -15.22 18.57
C GLN A 507 -29.70 -14.93 17.41
N GLU A 508 -29.20 -14.69 16.21
CA GLU A 508 -30.06 -14.41 15.04
C GLU A 508 -30.69 -15.69 14.46
N SER A 509 -29.95 -16.80 14.47
CA SER A 509 -30.49 -18.11 14.05
C SER A 509 -31.56 -18.67 15.00
N VAL A 510 -31.75 -18.11 16.20
CA VAL A 510 -32.93 -18.38 17.05
C VAL A 510 -34.23 -18.01 16.35
N LYS A 511 -34.20 -17.01 15.46
CA LYS A 511 -35.38 -16.60 14.67
C LYS A 511 -35.67 -17.52 13.49
N SER A 512 -34.76 -18.46 13.17
CA SER A 512 -34.85 -19.41 12.05
C SER A 512 -34.51 -20.84 12.51
N ALA A 513 -35.45 -21.52 13.16
CA ALA A 513 -35.60 -22.99 13.32
C ALA A 513 -34.36 -23.93 13.47
N GLY A 514 -33.16 -23.47 13.88
CA GLY A 514 -31.93 -24.25 13.69
C GLY A 514 -30.84 -24.12 14.76
N LEU A 515 -31.22 -23.83 16.01
CA LEU A 515 -30.26 -23.88 17.13
C LEU A 515 -29.76 -25.31 17.35
N PRO A 516 -28.44 -25.53 17.57
CA PRO A 516 -28.02 -26.72 18.28
C PRO A 516 -28.65 -26.68 19.69
N GLN A 517 -29.38 -27.73 20.08
CA GLN A 517 -30.03 -27.82 21.40
C GLN A 517 -29.02 -27.43 22.50
N GLY A 518 -29.26 -26.33 23.22
CA GLY A 518 -28.47 -25.92 24.38
C GLY A 518 -27.65 -24.62 24.27
N PHE A 519 -27.66 -23.89 23.14
CA PHE A 519 -27.02 -22.56 23.13
C PHE A 519 -27.84 -21.55 23.94
N ASN A 520 -27.21 -20.95 24.96
CA ASN A 520 -27.78 -19.87 25.75
C ASN A 520 -26.81 -18.68 25.70
N ALA A 521 -27.28 -17.56 25.13
CA ALA A 521 -26.48 -16.37 24.89
C ALA A 521 -25.91 -15.76 26.18
N ASP A 522 -26.69 -15.76 27.26
CA ASP A 522 -26.26 -15.23 28.56
C ASP A 522 -25.17 -16.10 29.18
N ASN A 523 -25.34 -17.42 29.15
CA ASN A 523 -24.35 -18.37 29.66
C ASN A 523 -23.07 -18.33 28.83
N TYR A 524 -23.18 -18.23 27.50
CA TYR A 524 -22.03 -18.07 26.61
C TYR A 524 -21.24 -16.80 26.93
N THR A 525 -21.95 -15.66 27.02
CA THR A 525 -21.33 -14.36 27.33
C THR A 525 -20.69 -14.35 28.71
N LYS A 526 -21.38 -14.88 29.73
CA LYS A 526 -20.84 -15.05 31.09
C LYS A 526 -19.59 -15.91 31.11
N SER A 527 -19.57 -17.01 30.35
CA SER A 527 -18.39 -17.89 30.26
C SER A 527 -17.19 -17.17 29.63
N ILE A 528 -17.42 -16.41 28.55
CA ILE A 528 -16.36 -15.66 27.88
C ILE A 528 -15.82 -14.55 28.78
N LEU A 529 -16.69 -13.73 29.36
CA LEU A 529 -16.28 -12.63 30.24
C LEU A 529 -15.60 -13.14 31.52
N GLY A 530 -16.11 -14.22 32.13
CA GLY A 530 -15.47 -14.84 33.30
C GLY A 530 -14.07 -15.37 33.00
N TYR A 531 -13.84 -15.92 31.80
CA TYR A 531 -12.50 -16.30 31.36
C TYR A 531 -11.61 -15.07 31.13
N VAL A 532 -12.11 -14.04 30.44
CA VAL A 532 -11.38 -12.79 30.18
C VAL A 532 -10.96 -12.12 31.50
N ASP A 533 -11.85 -12.05 32.48
CA ASP A 533 -11.56 -11.48 33.79
C ASP A 533 -10.47 -12.26 34.52
N LYS A 534 -10.55 -13.60 34.52
CA LYS A 534 -9.52 -14.46 35.10
C LYS A 534 -8.14 -14.24 34.47
N GLN A 535 -8.07 -14.06 33.15
CA GLN A 535 -6.79 -13.80 32.47
C GLN A 535 -6.29 -12.36 32.67
N CYS A 536 -7.20 -11.38 32.77
CA CYS A 536 -6.88 -10.02 33.18
C CYS A 536 -6.24 -10.00 34.57
N SER A 537 -6.84 -10.69 35.56
CA SER A 537 -6.29 -10.81 36.93
C SER A 537 -4.93 -11.51 37.00
N ARG A 538 -4.56 -12.27 35.96
CA ARG A 538 -3.23 -12.89 35.81
C ARG A 538 -2.20 -11.97 35.15
N GLY A 539 -2.59 -10.76 34.76
CA GLY A 539 -1.71 -9.81 34.10
C GLY A 539 -1.44 -10.12 32.62
N ILE A 540 -2.25 -10.98 31.98
CA ILE A 540 -2.02 -11.30 30.56
C ILE A 540 -2.45 -10.12 29.68
N ASN A 541 -1.45 -9.51 29.04
CA ASN A 541 -1.55 -8.26 28.34
C ASN A 541 -2.68 -8.18 27.29
N HIS A 542 -2.75 -9.09 26.32
CA HIS A 542 -3.79 -9.06 25.27
C HIS A 542 -5.23 -9.20 25.82
N PHE A 543 -5.45 -9.85 26.97
CA PHE A 543 -6.79 -9.94 27.56
C PHE A 543 -7.29 -8.60 28.12
N HIS A 544 -6.40 -7.66 28.45
CA HIS A 544 -6.81 -6.30 28.82
C HIS A 544 -7.37 -5.54 27.61
N ILE A 545 -6.81 -5.78 26.41
CA ILE A 545 -7.34 -5.26 25.15
C ILE A 545 -8.70 -5.93 24.84
N VAL A 546 -8.82 -7.25 25.03
CA VAL A 546 -10.10 -7.96 24.88
C VAL A 546 -11.18 -7.34 25.77
N LYS A 547 -10.84 -7.06 27.04
CA LYS A 547 -11.76 -6.44 28.00
C LYS A 547 -12.15 -5.02 27.59
N LEU A 548 -11.20 -4.23 27.09
CA LEU A 548 -11.49 -2.90 26.52
C LEU A 548 -12.48 -2.98 25.35
N LEU A 549 -12.27 -3.91 24.41
CA LEU A 549 -13.17 -4.09 23.26
C LEU A 549 -14.58 -4.50 23.70
N TRP A 550 -14.70 -5.37 24.70
CA TRP A 550 -15.99 -5.75 25.28
C TRP A 550 -16.69 -4.58 25.98
N LEU A 551 -15.97 -3.72 26.70
CA LEU A 551 -16.55 -2.53 27.32
C LEU A 551 -17.13 -1.57 26.26
N ILE A 552 -16.42 -1.37 25.15
CA ILE A 552 -16.91 -0.52 24.05
C ILE A 552 -18.11 -1.16 23.36
N TYR A 553 -18.06 -2.48 23.15
CA TYR A 553 -19.17 -3.24 22.57
C TYR A 553 -20.43 -3.14 23.42
N ASP A 554 -20.29 -3.26 24.75
CA ASP A 554 -21.39 -3.15 25.71
C ASP A 554 -21.89 -1.71 25.83
N GLU A 555 -21.02 -0.69 25.84
CA GLU A 555 -21.48 0.70 25.91
C GLU A 555 -22.24 1.16 24.65
N LYS A 556 -22.07 0.44 23.52
CA LYS A 556 -22.71 0.73 22.24
C LYS A 556 -23.93 -0.14 21.90
N GLN A 557 -24.53 -0.87 22.86
CA GLN A 557 -25.60 -1.92 22.82
C GLN A 557 -26.71 -1.94 21.72
N ASN A 558 -26.70 -1.12 20.66
CA ASN A 558 -27.49 -1.29 19.46
C ASN A 558 -26.70 -2.01 18.35
N SER A 559 -27.39 -2.47 17.30
CA SER A 559 -26.91 -3.24 16.14
C SER A 559 -25.69 -2.66 15.38
N GLY A 560 -25.19 -1.48 15.77
CA GLY A 560 -24.00 -0.84 15.24
C GLY A 560 -22.72 -0.99 16.08
N ALA A 561 -22.71 -1.66 17.23
CA ALA A 561 -21.52 -1.74 18.09
C ALA A 561 -20.29 -2.37 17.39
N LEU A 562 -20.50 -3.49 16.69
CA LEU A 562 -19.45 -4.14 15.90
C LEU A 562 -19.03 -3.28 14.71
N THR A 563 -20.01 -2.69 14.00
CA THR A 563 -19.75 -1.76 12.88
C THR A 563 -18.96 -0.54 13.32
N PHE A 564 -19.23 -0.01 14.51
CA PHE A 564 -18.49 1.09 15.12
C PHE A 564 -17.04 0.71 15.42
N LEU A 565 -16.81 -0.44 16.05
CA LEU A 565 -15.45 -0.93 16.30
C LEU A 565 -14.68 -1.14 14.98
N LEU A 566 -15.32 -1.69 13.96
CA LEU A 566 -14.73 -1.84 12.63
C LEU A 566 -14.40 -0.49 11.99
N PHE A 567 -15.32 0.48 12.06
CA PHE A 567 -15.10 1.84 11.60
C PHE A 567 -13.88 2.48 12.28
N CYS A 568 -13.74 2.31 13.60
CA CYS A 568 -12.60 2.79 14.36
C CYS A 568 -11.27 2.17 13.90
N LEU A 569 -11.26 0.88 13.54
CA LEU A 569 -10.06 0.21 13.03
C LEU A 569 -9.75 0.56 11.57
N GLN A 570 -10.77 0.86 10.77
CA GLN A 570 -10.59 1.29 9.38
C GLN A 570 -10.17 2.76 9.28
N ASN A 571 -10.47 3.58 10.29
CA ASN A 571 -10.17 5.00 10.35
C ASN A 571 -9.32 5.34 11.60
N PRO A 572 -8.15 4.72 11.76
CA PRO A 572 -7.41 4.77 13.01
C PRO A 572 -6.93 6.19 13.34
N GLN A 573 -6.92 6.51 14.65
CA GLN A 573 -6.47 7.78 15.21
C GLN A 573 -5.35 7.58 16.23
N GLU A 574 -4.54 8.61 16.48
CA GLU A 574 -3.42 8.54 17.44
C GLU A 574 -3.87 8.19 18.86
N ILE A 575 -5.11 8.55 19.26
CA ILE A 575 -5.66 8.15 20.57
C ILE A 575 -5.69 6.63 20.74
N LEU A 576 -5.85 5.85 19.65
CA LEU A 576 -5.84 4.39 19.70
C LEU A 576 -4.48 3.86 20.15
N ARG A 577 -3.38 4.43 19.64
CA ARG A 577 -2.00 4.07 20.05
C ARG A 577 -1.80 4.35 21.53
N PHE A 578 -2.17 5.55 21.95
CA PHE A 578 -2.04 5.97 23.34
C PHE A 578 -2.83 5.04 24.28
N LEU A 579 -4.11 4.78 23.98
CA LEU A 579 -4.96 3.94 24.81
C LEU A 579 -4.44 2.50 24.89
N LEU A 580 -4.08 1.89 23.75
CA LEU A 580 -3.52 0.53 23.77
C LEU A 580 -2.20 0.47 24.54
N HIS A 581 -1.33 1.47 24.42
CA HIS A 581 -0.10 1.51 25.21
C HIS A 581 -0.38 1.67 26.71
N GLN A 582 -1.32 2.53 27.13
CA GLN A 582 -1.72 2.63 28.54
C GLN A 582 -2.33 1.33 29.06
N VAL A 583 -3.12 0.66 28.22
CA VAL A 583 -3.73 -0.64 28.50
C VAL A 583 -2.70 -1.76 28.52
N MET A 584 -1.44 -1.51 28.17
CA MET A 584 -0.36 -2.52 28.03
C MET A 584 0.91 -2.19 28.83
N ARG A 585 0.94 -1.04 29.52
CA ARG A 585 2.14 -0.51 30.20
C ARG A 585 2.70 -1.54 31.21
N PRO A 586 4.03 -1.80 31.21
CA PRO A 586 4.66 -2.70 32.18
C PRO A 586 4.42 -2.23 33.62
N GLN A 587 4.23 -3.17 34.54
CA GLN A 587 4.09 -2.88 35.96
C GLN A 587 5.43 -2.38 36.52
N SER A 588 5.49 -1.11 36.93
CA SER A 588 6.63 -0.56 37.67
C SER A 588 6.17 -0.23 39.10
N GLY A 589 6.68 -0.98 40.09
CA GLY A 589 6.38 -0.80 41.51
C GLY A 589 4.95 -1.19 41.93
N GLU A 590 4.53 -0.75 43.12
CA GLU A 590 3.19 -0.99 43.73
C GLU A 590 2.00 -0.35 42.98
N SER A 591 2.17 0.08 41.72
CA SER A 591 1.05 0.51 40.88
C SER A 591 0.31 -0.73 40.36
N SER A 592 -0.66 -1.16 41.18
CA SER A 592 -1.36 -2.44 41.08
C SER A 592 -2.06 -2.64 39.73
N LEU A 593 -2.02 -3.88 39.25
CA LEU A 593 -2.88 -4.41 38.18
C LEU A 593 -4.35 -3.94 38.32
N GLU A 594 -4.82 -3.77 39.57
CA GLU A 594 -6.13 -3.24 39.91
C GLU A 594 -6.35 -1.83 39.35
N ARG A 595 -5.42 -0.89 39.53
CA ARG A 595 -5.53 0.47 38.96
C ARG A 595 -5.61 0.46 37.43
N ARG A 596 -4.94 -0.48 36.76
CA ARG A 596 -5.03 -0.65 35.30
C ARG A 596 -6.42 -1.12 34.90
N LEU A 597 -7.00 -2.07 35.64
CA LEU A 597 -8.36 -2.56 35.41
C LEU A 597 -9.43 -1.51 35.73
N GLU A 598 -9.26 -0.71 36.79
CA GLU A 598 -10.14 0.42 37.15
C GLU A 598 -10.19 1.50 36.06
N LYS A 599 -9.08 1.69 35.33
CA LYS A 599 -9.00 2.70 34.26
C LYS A 599 -9.56 2.22 32.91
N LEU A 600 -9.77 0.92 32.71
CA LEU A 600 -10.28 0.38 31.43
C LEU A 600 -11.60 1.03 30.98
N PRO A 601 -12.63 1.23 31.83
CA PRO A 601 -13.86 1.92 31.43
C PRO A 601 -13.62 3.36 30.98
N HIS A 602 -12.68 4.07 31.62
CA HIS A 602 -12.32 5.43 31.24
C HIS A 602 -11.65 5.48 29.86
N TYR A 603 -10.80 4.50 29.55
CA TYR A 603 -10.20 4.34 28.24
C TYR A 603 -11.23 3.98 27.16
N GLY A 604 -12.22 3.14 27.48
CA GLY A 604 -13.34 2.83 26.58
C GLY A 604 -14.13 4.08 26.20
N LYS A 605 -14.52 4.87 27.20
CA LYS A 605 -15.21 6.16 27.00
C LYS A 605 -14.39 7.14 26.18
N ALA A 606 -13.11 7.30 26.51
CA ALA A 606 -12.21 8.20 25.77
C ALA A 606 -12.10 7.79 24.29
N TRP A 607 -12.02 6.49 24.00
CA TRP A 607 -12.04 5.99 22.62
C TRP A 607 -13.36 6.34 21.94
N ILE A 608 -14.49 6.05 22.58
CA ILE A 608 -15.82 6.33 22.02
C ILE A 608 -15.99 7.83 21.69
N THR A 609 -15.68 8.72 22.64
CA THR A 609 -15.84 10.16 22.47
C THR A 609 -14.98 10.71 21.33
N ALA A 610 -13.74 10.23 21.18
CA ALA A 610 -12.83 10.70 20.12
C ALA A 610 -13.36 10.42 18.70
N TYR A 611 -14.17 9.36 18.52
CA TYR A 611 -14.78 9.04 17.24
C TYR A 611 -16.17 9.65 17.07
N GLN A 612 -16.91 9.90 18.16
CA GLN A 612 -18.22 10.57 18.08
C GLN A 612 -18.10 12.06 17.71
N ASN A 613 -17.19 12.80 18.35
CA ASN A 613 -17.01 14.23 18.07
C ASN A 613 -16.73 14.52 16.59
N ARG A 614 -16.09 13.58 15.89
CA ARG A 614 -15.74 13.71 14.47
C ARG A 614 -16.87 13.33 13.52
N LEU A 615 -17.78 12.44 13.94
CA LEU A 615 -19.02 12.17 13.18
C LEU A 615 -19.92 13.40 13.20
N ASP A 616 -19.90 14.16 14.31
CA ASP A 616 -20.61 15.43 14.44
C ASP A 616 -19.91 16.55 13.62
N GLU A 617 -18.57 16.66 13.65
CA GLU A 617 -17.80 17.62 12.83
C GLU A 617 -17.86 17.37 11.31
N ALA A 618 -18.20 16.16 10.87
CA ALA A 618 -18.37 15.83 9.44
C ALA A 618 -19.81 16.06 8.95
N ALA A 619 -20.74 16.34 9.87
CA ALA A 619 -22.14 16.64 9.59
C ALA A 619 -22.43 18.16 9.56
N ASP A 620 -21.50 18.98 10.07
CA ASP A 620 -21.42 20.44 9.91
C ASP A 620 -20.58 20.82 8.67
#